data_AF-A0A6B1KTP9-F1
#
_entry.id   AF-A0A6B1KTP9-F1
#
_cell.length_a   1.000
_cell.length_b   1.000
_cell.length_c   1.000
_cell.angle_alpha   90.00
_cell.angle_beta   90.00
_cell.angle_gamma   90.00
#
_symmetry.space_group_name_H-M   'P 1'
#
loop_
_entity.id
_entity.type
_entity.pdbx_description
1 polymer ?
#
loop_
_entity_poly.entity_id
_entity_poly.type
_entity_poly.pdbx_seq_one_letter_code
_entity_poly.pdbx_strand_id
1 'polypeptide(L)'
;YLVKRFKGQYGVDLAGDKMAVQRLREGAEKAKIELSSSTETTINLPYITASAEGPLHLDEKLTRAQFQELTADLLDRCKAPFHQAVQDAGVKLSAIDHVILVGGSTRMPAVTDLVKELTGKEP
;
A
#
# COMPACT_ATOMS: atom_id res chain seq x y z
N TYR A 1 -9.05 -2.26 -4.75
CA TYR A 1 -9.93 -1.57 -3.79
C TYR A 1 -10.72 -0.45 -4.48
N LEU A 2 -10.08 0.61 -4.97
CA LEU A 2 -10.75 1.79 -5.55
C LEU A 2 -11.73 1.48 -6.68
N VAL A 3 -11.36 0.63 -7.64
CA VAL A 3 -12.27 0.19 -8.72
C VAL A 3 -13.53 -0.47 -8.17
N LYS A 4 -13.41 -1.33 -7.14
CA LYS A 4 -14.55 -1.99 -6.50
C LYS A 4 -15.47 -0.98 -5.81
N ARG A 5 -14.89 0.01 -5.12
CA ARG A 5 -15.64 1.09 -4.45
C ARG A 5 -16.40 1.94 -5.45
N PHE A 6 -15.73 2.38 -6.52
CA PHE A 6 -16.35 3.17 -7.58
C PHE A 6 -17.47 2.40 -8.29
N LYS A 7 -17.25 1.12 -8.61
CA LYS A 7 -18.28 0.25 -9.18
C LYS A 7 -19.47 0.07 -8.24
N GLY A 8 -19.25 -0.03 -6.93
CA GLY A 8 -20.33 -0.09 -5.95
C GLY A 8 -21.13 1.20 -5.81
N GLN A 9 -20.49 2.37 -6.00
CA GLN A 9 -21.15 3.68 -5.93
C GLN A 9 -21.92 4.05 -7.21
N TYR A 10 -21.31 3.81 -8.38
CA TYR A 10 -21.83 4.31 -9.67
C TYR A 10 -22.26 3.20 -10.64
N GLY A 11 -22.05 1.92 -10.30
CA GLY A 11 -22.34 0.80 -11.20
C GLY A 11 -21.38 0.67 -12.40
N VAL A 12 -20.41 1.59 -12.55
CA VAL A 12 -19.47 1.63 -13.67
C VAL A 12 -18.15 0.96 -13.30
N ASP A 13 -17.67 0.05 -14.16
CA ASP A 13 -16.40 -0.63 -13.97
C ASP A 13 -15.25 0.11 -14.66
N LEU A 14 -14.39 0.74 -13.86
CA LEU A 14 -13.22 1.45 -14.37
C LEU A 14 -12.09 0.52 -14.86
N ALA A 15 -12.13 -0.79 -14.59
CA ALA A 15 -11.05 -1.70 -14.98
C ALA A 15 -10.87 -1.82 -16.50
N GLY A 16 -11.93 -1.60 -17.27
CA GLY A 16 -11.91 -1.66 -18.73
C GLY A 16 -11.33 -0.41 -19.41
N ASP A 17 -11.30 0.72 -18.71
CA ASP A 17 -10.83 2.01 -19.25
C ASP A 17 -9.35 2.21 -18.90
N LYS A 18 -8.49 2.08 -19.92
CA LYS A 18 -7.03 2.21 -19.76
C LYS A 18 -6.61 3.59 -19.23
N MET A 19 -7.31 4.66 -19.62
CA MET A 19 -6.98 6.00 -19.15
C MET A 19 -7.40 6.19 -17.69
N ALA A 20 -8.59 5.70 -17.33
CA ALA A 20 -9.05 5.74 -15.94
C ALA A 20 -8.13 4.92 -15.02
N VAL A 21 -7.72 3.71 -15.44
CA VAL A 21 -6.80 2.87 -14.67
C VAL A 21 -5.44 3.54 -14.45
N GLN A 22 -4.90 4.23 -15.46
CA GLN A 22 -3.64 4.94 -15.30
C GLN A 22 -3.75 6.06 -14.25
N ARG A 23 -4.80 6.88 -14.34
CA ARG A 23 -5.05 7.95 -13.36
C ARG A 23 -5.31 7.42 -11.95
N LEU A 24 -6.04 6.30 -11.84
CA LEU A 24 -6.24 5.59 -10.58
C LEU A 24 -4.92 5.13 -9.98
N ARG A 25 -4.01 4.60 -10.81
CA ARG A 25 -2.70 4.12 -10.36
C ARG A 25 -1.84 5.26 -9.82
N GLU A 26 -1.78 6.38 -10.53
CA GLU A 26 -1.06 7.58 -10.09
C GLU A 26 -1.65 8.15 -8.80
N GLY A 27 -2.98 8.25 -8.72
CA GLY A 27 -3.68 8.70 -7.52
C GLY A 27 -3.44 7.78 -6.32
N ALA A 28 -3.47 6.47 -6.54
CA ALA A 28 -3.20 5.47 -5.50
C ALA A 28 -1.74 5.48 -5.04
N GLU A 29 -0.78 5.67 -5.94
CA GLU A 29 0.64 5.79 -5.58
C GLU A 29 0.90 7.05 -4.74
N LYS A 30 0.32 8.18 -5.14
CA LYS A 30 0.40 9.43 -4.37
C LYS A 30 -0.20 9.25 -2.97
N ALA A 31 -1.38 8.66 -2.87
CA ALA A 31 -2.01 8.35 -1.59
C ALA A 31 -1.17 7.42 -0.71
N LYS A 32 -0.56 6.37 -1.27
CA LYS A 32 0.37 5.49 -0.54
C LYS A 32 1.54 6.29 0.06
N ILE A 33 2.15 7.16 -0.74
CA ILE A 33 3.28 7.99 -0.28
C ILE A 33 2.83 8.92 0.84
N GLU A 34 1.70 9.60 0.67
CA GLU A 34 1.13 10.48 1.71
C GLU A 34 0.79 9.72 2.99
N LEU A 35 0.24 8.51 2.91
CA LEU A 35 -0.06 7.67 4.07
C LEU A 35 1.18 7.17 4.81
N SER A 36 2.36 7.25 4.20
CA SER A 36 3.62 6.95 4.89
C SER A 36 3.98 8.04 5.90
N SER A 37 3.50 9.28 5.73
CA SER A 37 3.71 10.39 6.67
C SER A 37 2.43 10.79 7.43
N SER A 38 1.27 10.73 6.79
CA SER A 38 -0.04 11.17 7.31
C SER A 38 -0.92 9.98 7.70
N THR A 39 -1.85 10.19 8.64
CA THR A 39 -2.77 9.14 9.11
C THR A 39 -3.96 8.93 8.19
N GLU A 40 -4.24 9.88 7.30
CA GLU A 40 -5.30 9.83 6.29
C GLU A 40 -4.91 10.64 5.04
N THR A 41 -5.54 10.32 3.92
CA THR A 41 -5.46 11.05 2.65
C THR A 41 -6.79 10.93 1.90
N THR A 42 -7.02 11.81 0.93
CA THR A 42 -8.18 11.76 0.05
C THR A 42 -7.72 11.64 -1.40
N ILE A 43 -8.20 10.60 -2.08
CA ILE A 43 -7.98 10.40 -3.51
C ILE A 43 -9.11 11.10 -4.25
N ASN A 44 -8.80 12.27 -4.81
CA ASN A 44 -9.72 13.03 -5.64
C ASN A 44 -9.28 12.95 -7.12
N LEU A 45 -10.07 12.29 -7.96
CA LEU A 45 -9.85 12.20 -9.41
C LEU A 45 -11.09 12.75 -10.13
N PRO A 46 -11.06 14.02 -10.54
CA PRO A 46 -12.19 14.60 -11.23
C PRO A 46 -12.25 14.09 -12.68
N TYR A 47 -13.48 13.94 -13.20
CA TYR A 47 -13.75 13.50 -14.58
C TYR A 47 -13.02 12.19 -14.88
N ILE A 48 -13.18 11.18 -14.01
CA ILE A 48 -12.50 9.89 -14.16
C ILE A 48 -13.14 9.04 -15.26
N THR A 49 -14.46 9.16 -15.44
CA THR A 49 -15.24 8.54 -16.52
C THR A 49 -16.56 9.31 -16.70
N ALA A 50 -17.43 8.85 -17.60
CA ALA A 50 -18.77 9.41 -17.80
C ALA A 50 -19.84 8.30 -17.81
N SER A 51 -21.01 8.59 -17.26
CA SER A 51 -22.23 7.79 -17.40
C SER A 51 -23.21 8.46 -18.36
N ALA A 52 -24.36 7.81 -18.60
CA ALA A 52 -25.46 8.40 -19.36
C ALA A 52 -26.02 9.70 -18.73
N GLU A 53 -25.76 9.91 -17.44
CA GLU A 53 -26.27 11.04 -16.65
C GLU A 53 -25.24 12.17 -16.54
N GLY A 54 -23.98 11.95 -16.95
CA GLY A 54 -22.93 12.98 -16.95
C GLY A 54 -21.54 12.47 -16.54
N PRO A 55 -20.58 13.40 -16.37
CA PRO A 55 -19.24 13.06 -15.90
C PRO A 55 -19.26 12.58 -14.45
N LEU A 56 -18.41 11.60 -14.15
CA LEU A 56 -18.23 11.02 -12.82
C LEU A 56 -16.86 11.36 -12.25
N HIS A 57 -16.79 11.46 -10.93
CA HIS A 57 -15.59 11.80 -10.16
C HIS A 57 -15.35 10.71 -9.12
N LEU A 58 -14.09 10.41 -8.84
CA LEU A 58 -13.74 9.60 -7.67
C LEU A 58 -13.34 10.54 -6.54
N ASP A 59 -14.04 10.44 -5.41
CA ASP A 59 -13.62 11.04 -4.14
C ASP A 59 -13.66 9.94 -3.08
N GLU A 60 -12.49 9.43 -2.69
CA GLU A 60 -12.38 8.37 -1.69
C GLU A 60 -11.36 8.78 -0.63
N LYS A 61 -11.83 8.89 0.61
CA LYS A 61 -10.98 9.07 1.79
C LYS A 61 -10.41 7.71 2.23
N LEU A 62 -9.11 7.66 2.44
CA LEU A 62 -8.40 6.45 2.88
C LEU A 62 -7.56 6.76 4.13
N THR A 63 -7.70 5.92 5.15
CA THR A 63 -6.87 5.99 6.35
C THR A 63 -5.65 5.07 6.25
N ARG A 64 -4.60 5.38 7.01
CA ARG A 64 -3.39 4.54 7.10
C ARG A 64 -3.74 3.14 7.59
N ALA A 65 -4.64 3.03 8.58
CA ALA A 65 -5.09 1.75 9.12
C ALA A 65 -5.74 0.87 8.03
N GLN A 66 -6.67 1.44 7.26
CA GLN A 66 -7.29 0.72 6.12
C GLN A 66 -6.25 0.33 5.07
N PHE A 67 -5.31 1.23 4.75
CA PHE A 67 -4.25 0.91 3.79
C PHE A 67 -3.33 -0.24 4.27
N GLN A 68 -2.99 -0.25 5.56
CA GLN A 68 -2.23 -1.34 6.16
C GLN A 68 -3.01 -2.66 6.12
N GLU A 69 -4.31 -2.65 6.43
CA GLU A 69 -5.17 -3.83 6.31
C GLU A 69 -5.22 -4.35 4.85
N LEU A 70 -5.35 -3.46 3.87
CA LEU A 70 -5.35 -3.80 2.44
C LEU A 70 -4.03 -4.38 1.93
N THR A 71 -2.94 -4.27 2.70
CA THR A 71 -1.59 -4.70 2.31
C THR A 71 -0.95 -5.66 3.31
N ALA A 72 -1.71 -6.10 4.32
CA ALA A 72 -1.21 -6.96 5.40
C ALA A 72 -0.67 -8.28 4.86
N ASP A 73 -1.35 -8.87 3.87
CA ASP A 73 -0.92 -10.11 3.21
C ASP A 73 0.46 -9.97 2.53
N LEU A 74 0.75 -8.79 1.97
CA LEU A 74 2.04 -8.52 1.34
C LEU A 74 3.16 -8.42 2.38
N LEU A 75 2.87 -7.84 3.55
CA LEU A 75 3.82 -7.76 4.66
C LEU A 75 4.09 -9.15 5.26
N ASP A 76 3.05 -9.96 5.46
CA ASP A 76 3.20 -11.32 5.99
C ASP A 76 4.04 -12.21 5.07
N ARG A 77 3.88 -12.04 3.75
CA ARG A 77 4.71 -12.74 2.76
C ARG A 77 6.20 -12.40 2.86
N CYS A 78 6.59 -11.29 3.46
CA CYS A 78 8.00 -10.95 3.70
C CYS A 78 8.62 -11.72 4.87
N LYS A 79 7.81 -12.26 5.81
CA LYS A 79 8.30 -13.01 6.98
C LYS A 79 8.99 -14.31 6.57
N ALA A 80 8.40 -15.05 5.63
CA ALA A 80 8.94 -16.35 5.21
C ALA A 80 10.34 -16.26 4.56
N PRO A 81 10.58 -15.38 3.57
CA PRO A 81 11.92 -15.16 3.03
C PRO A 81 12.94 -14.69 4.06
N PHE A 82 12.53 -13.85 5.02
CA PHE A 82 13.40 -13.41 6.10
C PHE A 82 13.88 -14.58 6.97
N HIS A 83 12.95 -15.42 7.45
CA HIS A 83 13.32 -16.58 8.27
C HIS A 83 14.17 -17.59 7.51
N GLN A 84 13.87 -17.82 6.23
CA GLN A 84 14.68 -18.71 5.39
C GLN A 84 16.13 -18.19 5.27
N ALA A 85 16.32 -16.90 5.01
CA ALA A 85 17.65 -16.32 4.88
C ALA A 85 18.46 -16.41 6.19
N VAL A 86 17.81 -16.20 7.34
CA VAL A 86 18.45 -16.34 8.66
C VAL A 86 18.84 -17.80 8.92
N GLN A 87 17.96 -18.74 8.56
CA GLN A 87 18.23 -20.18 8.69
C GLN A 87 19.41 -20.61 7.82
N ASP A 88 19.44 -20.19 6.56
CA ASP A 88 20.49 -20.53 5.59
C ASP A 88 21.84 -19.94 6.01
N ALA A 89 21.83 -18.73 6.61
CA ALA A 89 23.03 -18.11 7.16
C ALA A 89 23.53 -18.80 8.45
N GLY A 90 22.68 -19.60 9.12
CA GLY A 90 23.03 -20.28 10.37
C GLY A 90 23.33 -19.33 11.54
N VAL A 91 22.91 -18.06 11.45
CA VAL A 91 23.17 -17.03 12.46
C VAL A 91 21.99 -16.89 13.41
N LYS A 92 22.28 -16.59 14.68
CA LYS A 92 21.24 -16.17 15.62
C LYS A 92 20.84 -14.73 15.31
N LEU A 93 19.56 -14.39 15.45
CA LEU A 93 19.07 -13.01 15.29
C LEU A 93 19.83 -12.00 16.17
N SER A 94 20.25 -12.43 17.37
CA SER A 94 21.07 -11.61 18.28
C SER A 94 22.45 -11.24 17.74
N ALA A 95 22.96 -11.99 16.75
CA ALA A 95 24.25 -11.75 16.12
C ALA A 95 24.17 -10.75 14.94
N ILE A 96 22.97 -10.30 14.57
CA ILE A 96 22.80 -9.26 13.54
C ILE A 96 23.12 -7.92 14.20
N ASP A 97 24.22 -7.26 13.84
CA ASP A 97 24.60 -5.98 14.46
C ASP A 97 23.66 -4.83 14.06
N HIS A 98 23.41 -4.69 12.76
CA HIS A 98 22.62 -3.61 12.16
C HIS A 98 21.65 -4.14 11.12
N VAL A 99 20.50 -3.45 10.99
CA VAL A 99 19.51 -3.71 9.95
C VAL A 99 19.50 -2.50 9.00
N ILE A 100 19.52 -2.74 7.69
CA ILE A 100 19.53 -1.68 6.67
C ILE A 100 18.28 -1.82 5.81
N LEU A 101 17.48 -0.75 5.75
CA LEU A 101 16.30 -0.70 4.89
C LEU A 101 16.63 -0.05 3.55
N VAL A 102 16.38 -0.77 2.46
CA VAL A 102 16.63 -0.29 1.10
C VAL A 102 15.35 -0.33 0.26
N GLY A 103 15.06 0.76 -0.46
CA GLY A 103 13.93 0.90 -1.36
C GLY A 103 12.85 1.86 -0.86
N GLY A 104 12.08 2.47 -1.77
CA GLY A 104 11.11 3.51 -1.40
C GLY A 104 9.96 3.00 -0.52
N SER A 105 9.53 1.75 -0.70
CA SER A 105 8.42 1.16 0.06
C SER A 105 8.77 0.86 1.52
N THR A 106 10.05 0.82 1.90
CA THR A 106 10.45 0.63 3.30
C THR A 106 10.17 1.86 4.18
N ARG A 107 9.81 3.00 3.57
CA ARG A 107 9.37 4.21 4.28
C ARG A 107 7.98 4.07 4.90
N MET A 108 7.26 2.99 4.60
CA MET A 108 5.98 2.70 5.23
C MET A 108 6.19 2.30 6.71
N PRO A 109 5.50 2.93 7.67
CA PRO A 109 5.64 2.60 9.09
C PRO A 109 5.46 1.11 9.40
N ALA A 110 4.48 0.46 8.75
CA ALA A 110 4.21 -0.98 8.94
C ALA A 110 5.39 -1.88 8.52
N VAL A 111 6.26 -1.44 7.60
CA VAL A 111 7.46 -2.19 7.22
C VAL A 111 8.53 -2.07 8.32
N THR A 112 8.72 -0.88 8.87
CA THR A 112 9.63 -0.66 10.01
C THR A 112 9.18 -1.44 11.24
N ASP A 113 7.87 -1.44 11.53
CA ASP A 113 7.28 -2.20 12.64
C ASP A 113 7.49 -3.71 12.45
N LEU A 114 7.26 -4.22 11.24
CA LEU A 114 7.51 -5.61 10.90
C LEU A 114 8.99 -5.99 11.11
N VAL A 115 9.92 -5.13 10.69
CA VAL A 115 11.35 -5.38 10.85
C VAL A 115 11.74 -5.40 12.34
N LYS A 116 11.16 -4.51 13.13
CA LYS A 116 11.35 -4.47 14.59
C LYS A 116 10.77 -5.72 15.26
N GLU A 117 9.62 -6.21 14.82
CA GLU A 117 9.03 -7.49 15.27
C GLU A 117 9.95 -8.68 14.96
N LEU A 118 10.48 -8.73 13.74
CA LEU A 118 11.29 -9.85 13.25
C LEU A 118 12.70 -9.90 13.83
N THR A 119 13.33 -8.74 14.01
CA THR A 119 14.74 -8.65 14.42
C THR A 119 14.93 -8.25 15.88
N GLY A 120 13.90 -7.68 16.52
CA GLY A 120 14.00 -7.07 17.85
C GLY A 120 14.82 -5.78 17.88
N LYS A 121 15.26 -5.27 16.73
CA LYS A 121 16.11 -4.10 16.59
C LYS A 121 15.42 -3.00 15.80
N GLU A 122 15.78 -1.75 16.09
CA GLU A 122 15.37 -0.62 15.26
C GLU A 122 16.33 -0.51 14.06
N PRO A 123 15.80 -0.38 12.83
CA PRO A 123 16.58 -0.16 11.62
C PRO A 123 17.08 1.29 11.47
#